data_AF-A0A7V2LCL1-F1
#
_entry.id   AF-A0A7V2LCL1-F1
#
_cell.length_a   1.000
_cell.length_b   1.000
_cell.length_c   1.000
_cell.angle_alpha   90.00
_cell.angle_beta   90.00
_cell.angle_gamma   90.00
#
_symmetry.space_group_name_H-M   'P 1'
#
loop_
_entity.id
_entity.type
_entity.pdbx_description
1 polymer ?
#
loop_
_entity_poly.entity_id
_entity_poly.type
_entity_poly.pdbx_seq_one_letter_code
_entity_poly.pdbx_strand_id
1 'polypeptide(L)'
;MREPEDSELNERERQVLALVARGMTNREIAEHLFTSTSTVKICLHQACVKLGARNRAQAVITALQRGYLTTQDSFSLEELADLLASWGPESIEKVAQLLRQKLQQHQSQSDSK
;
A
#
# COMPACT_ATOMS: atom_id res chain seq x y z
N MET A 1 -9.03 -31.72 2.64
CA MET A 1 -8.11 -30.98 3.52
C MET A 1 -7.41 -29.95 2.66
N ARG A 2 -7.61 -28.64 2.92
CA ARG A 2 -6.94 -27.58 2.16
C ARG A 2 -5.65 -27.26 2.91
N GLU A 3 -4.51 -27.61 2.33
CA GLU A 3 -3.20 -27.25 2.89
C GLU A 3 -3.11 -25.71 2.98
N PRO A 4 -2.55 -25.16 4.05
CA PRO A 4 -2.49 -23.72 4.18
C PRO A 4 -1.28 -23.23 3.37
N GLU A 5 -1.54 -22.43 2.35
CA GLU A 5 -0.52 -21.51 1.83
C GLU A 5 -0.32 -20.39 2.86
N ASP A 6 0.26 -20.76 4.02
CA ASP A 6 0.22 -20.04 5.30
C ASP A 6 1.11 -18.77 5.35
N SER A 7 1.65 -18.34 4.20
CA SER A 7 2.56 -17.19 4.12
C SER A 7 2.12 -16.08 3.19
N GLU A 8 1.07 -16.32 2.37
CA GLU A 8 0.57 -15.32 1.43
C GLU A 8 -0.72 -14.66 1.92
N LEU A 9 -0.81 -13.35 1.65
CA LEU A 9 -2.06 -12.63 1.86
C LEU A 9 -3.12 -13.18 0.90
N ASN A 10 -4.33 -13.39 1.40
CA ASN A 10 -5.46 -13.67 0.52
C ASN A 10 -5.97 -12.37 -0.13
N GLU A 11 -6.86 -12.51 -1.10
CA GLU A 11 -7.41 -11.38 -1.84
C GLU A 11 -8.12 -10.35 -0.95
N ARG A 12 -8.88 -10.82 0.05
CA ARG A 12 -9.61 -9.94 0.97
C ARG A 12 -8.65 -9.15 1.86
N GLU A 13 -7.60 -9.80 2.35
CA GLU A 13 -6.54 -9.18 3.15
C GLU A 13 -5.79 -8.11 2.36
N ARG A 14 -5.46 -8.38 1.09
CA ARG A 14 -4.87 -7.39 0.17
C ARG A 14 -5.79 -6.19 -0.04
N GLN A 15 -7.07 -6.43 -0.39
CA GLN A 15 -8.05 -5.35 -0.59
C GLN A 15 -8.18 -4.46 0.65
N VAL A 16 -8.30 -5.07 1.83
CA VAL A 16 -8.40 -4.32 3.09
C VAL A 16 -7.13 -3.51 3.34
N LEU A 17 -5.93 -4.09 3.15
CA LEU A 17 -4.68 -3.37 3.32
C LEU A 17 -4.47 -2.25 2.28
N ALA A 18 -4.92 -2.43 1.04
CA ALA A 18 -4.89 -1.37 0.02
C ALA A 18 -5.70 -0.16 0.49
N LEU A 19 -6.92 -0.36 1.00
CA LEU A 19 -7.73 0.74 1.55
C LEU A 19 -7.14 1.34 2.83
N VAL A 20 -6.40 0.55 3.63
CA VAL A 20 -5.61 1.10 4.74
C VAL A 20 -4.51 2.03 4.23
N ALA A 21 -3.82 1.66 3.15
CA ALA A 21 -2.78 2.51 2.55
C ALA A 21 -3.35 3.85 2.07
N ARG A 22 -4.64 3.90 1.72
CA ARG A 22 -5.39 5.13 1.40
C ARG A 22 -5.77 5.96 2.63
N GLY A 23 -5.43 5.52 3.83
CA GLY A 23 -5.78 6.22 5.08
C GLY A 23 -7.21 5.97 5.57
N MET A 24 -7.97 5.06 4.96
CA MET A 24 -9.36 4.81 5.34
C MET A 24 -9.47 4.15 6.73
N THR A 25 -10.47 4.56 7.49
CA THR A 25 -10.86 3.95 8.76
C THR A 25 -11.54 2.61 8.54
N ASN A 26 -11.61 1.76 9.59
CA ASN A 26 -12.28 0.45 9.46
C ASN A 26 -13.77 0.57 9.10
N ARG A 27 -14.40 1.70 9.45
CA ARG A 27 -15.79 2.00 9.10
C ARG A 27 -15.93 2.27 7.61
N GLU A 28 -15.11 3.17 7.07
CA GLU A 28 -15.12 3.50 5.64
C GLU A 28 -14.75 2.28 4.78
N ILE A 29 -13.80 1.45 5.24
CA ILE A 29 -13.46 0.18 4.57
C ILE A 29 -14.65 -0.78 4.57
N ALA A 30 -15.36 -0.90 5.70
CA ALA A 30 -16.51 -1.76 5.81
C ALA A 30 -17.64 -1.32 4.86
N GLU A 31 -17.88 -0.01 4.77
CA GLU A 31 -18.82 0.59 3.83
C GLU A 31 -18.39 0.34 2.37
N HIS A 32 -17.13 0.59 2.03
CA HIS A 32 -16.59 0.41 0.68
C HIS A 32 -16.62 -1.05 0.19
N LEU A 33 -16.38 -2.00 1.11
CA LEU A 33 -16.34 -3.43 0.81
C LEU A 33 -17.65 -4.17 1.11
N PHE A 34 -18.73 -3.45 1.39
CA PHE A 34 -20.06 -3.97 1.74
C PHE A 34 -19.99 -5.08 2.81
N THR A 35 -19.27 -4.80 3.91
CA THR A 35 -19.03 -5.76 4.99
C THR A 35 -19.14 -5.11 6.38
N SER A 36 -18.89 -5.87 7.44
CA SER A 36 -18.94 -5.35 8.81
C SER A 36 -17.57 -4.84 9.27
N THR A 37 -17.55 -3.85 10.16
CA THR A 37 -16.32 -3.36 10.79
C THR A 37 -15.58 -4.46 11.56
N SER A 38 -16.32 -5.42 12.13
CA SER A 38 -15.76 -6.61 12.78
C SER A 38 -15.03 -7.52 11.79
N THR A 39 -15.60 -7.73 10.60
CA THR A 39 -14.96 -8.49 9.51
C THR A 39 -13.67 -7.81 9.08
N VAL A 40 -13.67 -6.48 8.93
CA VAL A 40 -12.45 -5.70 8.59
C VAL A 40 -11.37 -5.87 9.67
N LYS A 41 -11.75 -5.80 10.96
CA LYS A 41 -10.80 -6.00 12.07
C LYS A 41 -10.16 -7.39 12.04
N ILE A 42 -10.96 -8.44 11.81
CA ILE A 42 -10.47 -9.82 11.71
C ILE A 42 -9.51 -9.96 10.54
N CYS A 43 -9.89 -9.43 9.37
CA CYS A 43 -9.06 -9.47 8.17
C CYS A 43 -7.72 -8.73 8.36
N LEU A 44 -7.75 -7.53 8.97
CA LEU A 44 -6.52 -6.81 9.32
C LEU A 44 -5.64 -7.57 10.30
N HIS A 45 -6.24 -8.22 11.29
CA HIS A 45 -5.49 -9.03 12.25
C HIS A 45 -4.78 -10.20 11.55
N GLN A 46 -5.50 -10.95 10.70
CA GLN A 46 -4.94 -12.05 9.92
C GLN A 46 -3.80 -11.57 9.00
N ALA A 47 -4.01 -10.44 8.30
CA ALA A 47 -2.98 -9.85 7.46
C ALA A 47 -1.73 -9.43 8.27
N CYS A 48 -1.90 -8.83 9.45
CA CYS A 48 -0.78 -8.46 10.32
C CYS A 48 0.00 -9.69 10.78
N VAL A 49 -0.70 -10.76 11.18
CA VAL A 49 -0.07 -12.03 11.60
C VAL A 49 0.75 -12.63 10.46
N LYS A 50 0.18 -12.75 9.26
CA LYS A 50 0.87 -13.29 8.07
C LYS A 50 2.09 -12.47 7.65
N LEU A 51 2.02 -11.15 7.80
CA LEU A 51 3.13 -10.24 7.46
C LEU A 51 4.16 -10.09 8.59
N GLY A 52 3.90 -10.62 9.79
CA GLY A 52 4.74 -10.38 10.96
C GLY A 52 4.74 -8.90 11.41
N ALA A 53 3.64 -8.20 11.14
CA ALA A 53 3.49 -6.78 11.46
C ALA A 53 2.83 -6.57 12.82
N ARG A 54 3.32 -5.60 13.60
CA ARG A 54 2.80 -5.26 14.92
C ARG A 54 1.58 -4.35 14.87
N ASN A 55 1.41 -3.63 13.77
CA ASN A 55 0.28 -2.74 13.54
C ASN A 55 -0.02 -2.62 12.05
N ARG A 56 -1.19 -2.05 11.72
CA ARG A 56 -1.66 -1.89 10.35
C ARG A 56 -0.75 -1.04 9.46
N ALA A 57 -0.05 -0.04 10.02
CA ALA A 57 0.87 0.79 9.26
C ALA A 57 2.11 -0.03 8.85
N GLN A 58 2.68 -0.79 9.79
CA GLN A 58 3.75 -1.73 9.50
C GLN A 58 3.30 -2.81 8.51
N ALA A 59 2.05 -3.29 8.60
CA ALA A 59 1.50 -4.25 7.65
C ALA A 59 1.47 -3.71 6.22
N VAL A 60 1.04 -2.46 6.02
CA VAL A 60 1.09 -1.81 4.69
C VAL A 60 2.51 -1.71 4.17
N ILE A 61 3.47 -1.27 5.00
CA ILE A 61 4.88 -1.15 4.59
C ILE A 61 5.44 -2.51 4.17
N THR A 62 5.23 -3.56 4.99
CA THR A 62 5.70 -4.91 4.67
C THR A 62 5.03 -5.45 3.40
N ALA A 63 3.74 -5.18 3.20
CA ALA A 63 3.01 -5.63 2.01
C ALA A 63 3.52 -4.95 0.74
N LEU A 64 3.82 -3.64 0.78
CA LEU A 64 4.46 -2.91 -0.32
C LEU A 64 5.88 -3.44 -0.61
N GLN A 65 6.69 -3.67 0.43
CA GLN A 65 8.06 -4.19 0.28
C GLN A 65 8.10 -5.59 -0.34
N ARG A 66 7.11 -6.43 -0.03
CA ARG A 66 7.01 -7.80 -0.56
C ARG A 66 6.24 -7.89 -1.88
N GLY A 67 5.75 -6.76 -2.41
CA GLY A 67 5.00 -6.72 -3.68
C GLY A 67 3.56 -7.23 -3.59
N TYR A 68 3.01 -7.41 -2.38
CA TYR A 68 1.60 -7.79 -2.19
C TYR A 68 0.62 -6.63 -2.40
N LEU A 69 1.11 -5.40 -2.29
CA LEU A 69 0.40 -4.19 -2.65
C LEU A 69 1.23 -3.45 -3.69
N THR A 70 0.56 -2.91 -4.69
CA THR A 70 1.13 -1.93 -5.59
C THR A 70 0.57 -0.55 -5.29
N THR A 71 1.31 0.49 -5.67
CA THR A 71 0.81 1.88 -5.55
C THR A 71 -0.40 2.14 -6.44
N GLN A 72 -0.62 1.32 -7.48
CA GLN A 72 -1.79 1.38 -8.37
C GLN A 72 -3.07 0.90 -7.67
N ASP A 73 -2.95 0.04 -6.66
CA ASP A 73 -4.08 -0.41 -5.84
C ASP A 73 -4.55 0.69 -4.87
N SER A 74 -3.76 1.74 -4.68
CA SER A 74 -3.98 2.75 -3.65
C SER A 74 -4.53 4.08 -4.19
N PHE A 75 -4.32 4.42 -5.47
CA PHE A 75 -4.86 5.67 -6.01
C PHE A 75 -5.24 5.51 -7.47
N SER A 76 -6.38 6.08 -7.87
CA SER A 76 -6.65 6.31 -9.28
C SER A 76 -5.72 7.41 -9.84
N LEU A 77 -5.50 7.41 -11.15
CA LEU A 77 -4.73 8.48 -11.82
C LEU A 77 -5.37 9.85 -11.61
N GLU A 78 -6.70 9.91 -11.50
CA GLU A 78 -7.46 11.14 -11.21
C GLU A 78 -7.22 11.61 -9.77
N GLU A 79 -7.28 10.72 -8.79
CA GLU A 79 -7.00 11.04 -7.38
C GLU A 79 -5.55 11.52 -7.18
N LEU A 80 -4.59 10.91 -7.88
CA LEU A 80 -3.20 11.37 -7.90
C LEU A 80 -3.07 12.74 -8.54
N ALA A 81 -3.77 12.98 -9.66
CA ALA A 81 -3.75 14.27 -10.33
C ALA A 81 -4.32 15.38 -9.44
N ASP A 82 -5.45 15.13 -8.76
CA ASP A 82 -6.05 16.08 -7.82
C ASP A 82 -5.12 16.35 -6.62
N LEU A 83 -4.50 15.31 -6.07
CA LEU A 83 -3.57 15.44 -4.96
C LEU A 83 -2.34 16.26 -5.37
N LEU A 84 -1.76 16.00 -6.54
CA LEU A 84 -0.63 16.76 -7.05
C LEU A 84 -1.01 18.20 -7.42
N ALA A 85 -2.20 18.42 -7.97
CA ALA A 85 -2.70 19.76 -8.29
C ALA A 85 -2.73 20.67 -7.05
N SER A 86 -2.97 20.10 -5.86
CA SER A 86 -2.96 20.84 -4.60
C SER A 86 -1.55 21.28 -4.12
N TRP A 87 -0.47 20.67 -4.62
CA TRP A 87 0.89 20.93 -4.14
C TRP A 87 1.59 22.13 -4.81
N GLY A 88 1.00 22.65 -5.89
CA GLY A 88 1.57 23.73 -6.70
C GLY A 88 2.76 23.28 -7.57
N PRO A 89 3.04 23.99 -8.68
CA PRO A 89 4.00 23.54 -9.70
C PRO A 89 5.44 23.41 -9.18
N GLU A 90 5.86 24.26 -8.24
CA GLU A 90 7.22 24.21 -7.66
C GLU A 90 7.47 22.95 -6.83
N SER A 91 6.48 22.50 -6.06
CA SER A 91 6.61 21.30 -5.22
C SER A 91 6.71 20.04 -6.08
N ILE A 92 5.91 19.98 -7.16
CA ILE A 92 5.95 18.88 -8.13
C ILE A 92 7.32 18.81 -8.79
N GLU A 93 7.88 19.93 -9.23
CA GLU A 93 9.22 19.95 -9.85
C GLU A 93 10.31 19.50 -8.87
N LYS A 94 10.26 19.92 -7.60
CA LYS A 94 11.19 19.44 -6.57
C LYS A 94 11.11 17.93 -6.37
N VAL A 95 9.90 17.37 -6.28
CA VAL A 95 9.70 15.92 -6.17
C VAL A 95 10.23 15.21 -7.41
N ALA A 96 9.95 15.73 -8.60
CA ALA A 96 10.45 15.17 -9.86
C ALA A 96 11.98 15.17 -9.91
N GLN A 97 12.63 16.26 -9.50
CA GLN A 97 14.10 16.34 -9.41
C GLN A 97 14.68 15.29 -8.45
N LEU A 98 14.10 15.16 -7.25
CA LEU A 98 14.53 14.16 -6.27
C LEU A 98 14.39 12.74 -6.81
N LEU A 99 13.29 12.45 -7.50
CA LEU A 99 13.07 11.14 -8.13
C LEU A 99 14.08 10.86 -9.25
N ARG A 100 14.34 11.83 -10.14
CA ARG A 100 15.36 11.71 -11.19
C ARG A 100 16.74 11.41 -10.60
N GLN A 101 17.12 12.14 -9.55
CA GLN A 101 18.39 11.95 -8.86
C GLN A 101 18.50 10.53 -8.28
N LYS A 102 17.43 10.05 -7.62
CA LYS A 102 17.43 8.73 -6.98
C LYS A 102 17.47 7.58 -7.99
N LEU A 103 16.82 7.74 -9.14
CA LEU A 103 16.88 6.77 -10.25
C LEU A 103 18.29 6.67 -10.86
N GLN A 104 18.98 7.81 -11.04
CA GLN A 104 20.36 7.83 -11.54
C GLN A 104 21.36 7.20 -10.55
N GLN A 105 21.15 7.37 -9.25
CA GLN A 105 21.96 6.75 -8.20
C GLN A 105 21.85 5.22 -8.19
N HIS A 106 20.65 4.69 -8.46
CA HIS A 106 20.43 3.23 -8.54
C HIS A 106 21.08 2.61 -9.78
N GLN A 107 21.10 3.30 -10.92
CA GLN A 107 21.77 2.83 -12.14
C GLN A 107 23.30 2.78 -11.95
N SER A 108 23.88 3.78 -11.30
CA SER A 108 25.33 3.85 -11.03
C SER A 108 25.84 2.75 -10.08
N GLN A 109 24.97 2.20 -9.21
CA GLN A 109 25.31 1.07 -8.34
C GLN A 109 25.13 -0.30 -9.02
N SER A 110 24.31 -0.38 -10.08
CA SER A 110 24.11 -1.61 -10.84
C SER A 110 25.20 -1.84 -11.90
N ASP A 111 25.83 -0.79 -12.41
CA ASP A 111 26.90 -0.89 -13.42
C ASP A 111 28.30 -1.13 -12.82
N SER A 112 28.43 -1.12 -11.49
CA SER A 112 29.70 -1.32 -10.78
C SER A 112 29.82 -2.67 -10.05
N LYS A 113 28.94 -3.64 -10.38
CA LYS A 113 28.94 -5.01 -9.85
C LYS A 113 29.05 -6.02 -10.97
#